data_AF-A0A9P9I8F8-F1
#
_entry.id   AF-A0A9P9I8F8-F1
#
_cell.length_a   1.000
_cell.length_b   1.000
_cell.length_c   1.000
_cell.angle_alpha   90.00
_cell.angle_beta   90.00
_cell.angle_gamma   90.00
#
_symmetry.space_group_name_H-M   'P 1'
#
loop_
_entity.id
_entity.type
_entity.pdbx_description
1 polymer ?
#
loop_
_entity_poly.entity_id
_entity_poly.type
_entity_poly.pdbx_seq_one_letter_code
_entity_poly.pdbx_strand_id
1 'polypeptide(L)' 'MNLPHFPDEILLSIARHLDSEAYISALCRADRHLYSVLNEYLYQRNARWGGSSALFWAAGHGQEATAGMALKWG' A
#
# COMPACT_ATOMS: atom_id res chain seq x y z
N MET A 1 -21.03 -0.06 -11.80
CA MET A 1 -20.18 -0.82 -10.85
C MET A 1 -19.12 0.14 -10.35
N ASN A 2 -19.06 0.40 -9.06
CA ASN A 2 -18.10 1.34 -8.48
C ASN A 2 -17.19 0.58 -7.51
N LEU A 3 -15.90 0.51 -7.83
CA LEU A 3 -14.91 -0.34 -7.15
C LEU A 3 -14.89 -0.18 -5.62
N PRO A 4 -14.98 1.04 -5.02
CA PRO A 4 -14.96 1.23 -3.58
C PRO A 4 -16.17 0.68 -2.82
N HIS A 5 -17.18 0.12 -3.50
CA HIS A 5 -18.35 -0.47 -2.84
C HIS A 5 -18.21 -1.98 -2.63
N PHE A 6 -17.11 -2.59 -3.09
CA PHE A 6 -16.84 -3.98 -2.79
C PHE A 6 -16.37 -4.16 -1.34
N PRO A 7 -16.62 -5.34 -0.75
CA PRO A 7 -16.05 -5.68 0.55
C PRO A 7 -14.53 -5.58 0.55
N ASP A 8 -13.95 -5.21 1.70
CA ASP A 8 -12.51 -5.04 1.89
C ASP A 8 -11.72 -6.29 1.47
N GLU A 9 -12.26 -7.49 1.69
CA GLU A 9 -11.63 -8.75 1.30
C GLU A 9 -11.48 -8.88 -0.22
N ILE A 10 -12.45 -8.37 -0.98
CA ILE A 10 -12.41 -8.37 -2.45
C ILE A 10 -11.41 -7.32 -2.93
N LEU A 11 -11.40 -6.13 -2.32
CA LEU A 11 -10.41 -5.09 -2.64
C LEU A 11 -8.97 -5.60 -2.39
N LEU A 12 -8.74 -6.24 -1.24
CA LEU A 12 -7.46 -6.86 -0.91
C LEU A 12 -7.12 -8.01 -1.87
N SER A 13 -8.10 -8.83 -2.27
CA SER A 13 -7.89 -9.89 -3.25
C SER A 13 -7.43 -9.31 -4.59
N ILE A 14 -8.07 -8.23 -5.07
CA ILE A 14 -7.64 -7.53 -6.29
C ILE A 14 -6.20 -7.04 -6.15
N ALA A 15 -5.86 -6.36 -5.04
CA ALA A 15 -4.52 -5.85 -4.80
C ALA A 15 -3.45 -6.97 -4.74
N ARG A 16 -3.79 -8.16 -4.21
CA ARG A 16 -2.88 -9.32 -4.19
C ARG A 16 -2.51 -9.82 -5.58
N HIS A 17 -3.42 -9.70 -6.54
CA HIS A 17 -3.18 -10.10 -7.94
C HIS A 17 -2.48 -9.03 -8.77
N LEU A 18 -2.16 -7.87 -8.18
CA LEU A 18 -1.31 -6.88 -8.83
C LEU A 18 0.16 -7.27 -8.62
N ASP A 19 0.92 -7.34 -9.71
CA ASP A 19 2.33 -7.78 -9.66
C ASP A 19 3.28 -6.72 -9.11
N SER A 20 2.87 -5.45 -9.12
CA SER A 20 3.72 -4.31 -8.76
C SER A 20 3.11 -3.45 -7.66
N GLU A 21 3.94 -3.06 -6.69
CA GLU A 21 3.62 -2.06 -5.67
C GLU A 21 3.21 -0.71 -6.26
N ALA A 22 3.71 -0.37 -7.45
CA ALA A 22 3.31 0.85 -8.16
C ALA A 22 1.83 0.80 -8.56
N TYR A 23 1.33 -0.36 -9.02
CA TYR A 23 -0.08 -0.52 -9.36
C TYR A 23 -0.97 -0.50 -8.11
N ILE A 24 -0.52 -1.13 -7.02
CA ILE A 24 -1.23 -1.09 -5.74
C ILE A 24 -1.31 0.35 -5.22
N SER A 25 -0.20 1.09 -5.26
CA SER A 25 -0.15 2.51 -4.86
C SER A 25 -1.06 3.39 -5.73
N ALA A 26 -1.08 3.17 -7.05
CA ALA A 26 -2.01 3.87 -7.94
C ALA A 26 -3.47 3.56 -7.58
N LEU A 27 -3.78 2.31 -7.23
CA LEU A 27 -5.11 1.90 -6.78
C LEU A 27 -5.50 2.55 -5.44
N CYS A 28 -4.60 2.60 -4.47
CA CYS A 28 -4.81 3.31 -3.20
C CYS A 28 -5.18 4.78 -3.45
N ARG A 29 -4.54 5.43 -4.42
CA ARG A 29 -4.74 6.87 -4.70
C ARG A 29 -6.00 7.18 -5.50
N ALA A 30 -6.69 6.17 -6.02
CA ALA A 30 -7.89 6.37 -6.85
C ALA A 30 -9.12 6.78 -6.02
N ASP A 31 -9.21 6.35 -4.76
CA ASP A 31 -10.33 6.65 -3.87
C ASP A 31 -9.92 6.60 -2.39
N ARG A 32 -10.58 7.38 -1.53
CA ARG A 32 -10.25 7.47 -0.10
C ARG A 32 -10.47 6.15 0.64
N HIS A 33 -11.53 5.40 0.31
CA HIS A 33 -11.78 4.10 0.91
C HIS A 33 -10.73 3.08 0.47
N LEU A 34 -10.38 3.07 -0.82
CA LEU A 34 -9.28 2.24 -1.33
C LEU A 34 -7.96 2.55 -0.62
N TYR A 35 -7.66 3.84 -0.41
CA TYR A 35 -6.48 4.24 0.38
C TYR A 35 -6.53 3.64 1.78
N SER A 36 -7.66 3.73 2.49
CA SER A 36 -7.77 3.23 3.85
C SER A 36 -7.58 1.71 3.96
N VAL A 37 -8.05 0.95 2.97
CA VAL A 37 -8.00 -0.53 2.96
C VAL A 37 -6.66 -1.05 2.46
N LEU A 38 -6.13 -0.46 1.38
CA LEU A 38 -5.00 -1.03 0.64
C LEU A 38 -3.64 -0.46 1.03
N ASN A 39 -3.60 0.70 1.69
CA ASN A 39 -2.32 1.32 2.06
C ASN A 39 -1.57 0.49 3.10
N GLU A 40 -2.27 -0.15 4.04
CA GLU A 40 -1.64 -1.11 4.96
C GLU A 40 -1.04 -2.30 4.22
N TYR A 41 -1.82 -2.91 3.33
CA TYR A 41 -1.37 -4.04 2.53
C TYR A 41 -0.13 -3.69 1.67
N LEU A 42 -0.07 -2.48 1.12
CA LEU A 42 1.07 -2.00 0.35
C LEU A 42 2.37 -2.03 1.17
N TYR A 43 2.37 -1.54 2.41
CA TYR A 43 3.56 -1.52 3.26
C TYR A 43 3.93 -2.92 3.77
N GLN A 44 2.96 -3.75 4.14
CA GLN A 44 3.20 -5.17 4.50
C GLN A 44 3.87 -5.92 3.34
N ARG A 45 3.40 -5.68 2.12
CA ARG A 45 3.98 -6.25 0.90
C ARG A 45 5.40 -5.76 0.66
N ASN A 46 5.65 -4.46 0.81
CA ASN A 46 6.98 -3.88 0.65
C ASN A 46 7.99 -4.45 1.64
N ALA A 47 7.60 -4.67 2.89
CA ALA A 47 8.49 -5.31 3.86
C ALA A 47 8.75 -6.78 3.53
N ARG A 48 7.71 -7.52 3.16
CA ARG A 48 7.82 -8.97 2.94
C ARG A 48 8.55 -9.35 1.64
N TRP A 49 8.36 -8.58 0.57
CA TRP A 49 8.89 -8.90 -0.76
C TRP A 49 9.72 -7.78 -1.38
N GLY A 50 9.42 -6.52 -1.07
CA GLY A 50 10.12 -5.33 -1.58
C GLY A 50 11.38 -4.95 -0.79
N GLY A 51 11.81 -5.78 0.17
CA GLY A 51 13.01 -5.56 0.98
C GLY A 51 12.97 -4.31 1.85
N SER A 52 11.76 -3.90 2.28
CA SER A 52 11.54 -2.66 3.04
C SER A 52 12.08 -1.41 2.33
N SER A 53 12.12 -1.44 1.00
CA SER A 53 12.64 -0.33 0.17
C SER A 53 11.88 0.98 0.40
N ALA A 54 10.60 0.95 0.77
CA ALA A 54 9.85 2.14 1.13
C ALA A 54 10.41 2.82 2.39
N LEU A 55 10.84 2.05 3.39
CA LEU A 55 11.46 2.57 4.61
C LEU A 55 12.82 3.20 4.30
N PHE A 56 13.67 2.52 3.53
CA PHE A 56 14.98 3.05 3.15
C PHE A 56 14.87 4.32 2.32
N TRP A 57 13.96 4.33 1.35
CA TRP A 57 13.68 5.51 0.55
C TRP A 57 13.19 6.67 1.43
N ALA A 58 12.24 6.41 2.34
CA ALA A 58 11.71 7.43 3.21
C ALA A 58 12.77 8.01 4.17
N ALA A 59 13.62 7.16 4.75
CA ALA A 59 14.73 7.58 5.61
C ALA A 59 15.75 8.43 4.84
N GLY A 60 16.09 8.05 3.61
CA GLY A 60 17.05 8.78 2.77
C GLY A 60 16.55 10.15 2.29
N HIS A 61 15.24 10.36 2.24
CA HIS A 61 14.62 11.60 1.72
C HIS A 61 13.90 12.43 2.79
N GLY A 62 14.05 12.08 4.08
CA GLY A 62 13.40 12.81 5.18
C GLY A 62 11.87 12.72 5.19
N GLN A 63 11.29 11.65 4.64
CA GLN A 63 9.84 11.46 4.56
C GLN A 63 9.32 10.78 5.82
N GLU A 64 9.23 11.52 6.93
CA GLU A 64 8.87 10.99 8.24
C GLU A 64 7.52 10.26 8.25
N ALA A 65 6.50 10.80 7.56
CA ALA A 65 5.19 10.17 7.49
C ALA A 65 5.29 8.78 6.83
N THR A 66 5.92 8.69 5.66
CA THR A 66 6.12 7.44 4.93
C THR A 66 6.96 6.44 5.73
N ALA A 67 8.02 6.90 6.40
CA ALA A 67 8.82 6.07 7.29
C ALA A 67 7.99 5.53 8.46
N GLY A 68 7.14 6.37 9.06
CA GLY A 68 6.21 5.96 10.12
C GLY A 68 5.21 4.90 9.65
N MET A 69 4.66 5.03 8.44
CA MET A 69 3.78 4.01 7.87
C MET A 69 4.52 2.69 7.62
N ALA A 70 5.73 2.77 7.05
CA ALA A 70 6.56 1.61 6.80
C ALA A 70 7.01 0.91 8.10
N LEU A 71 7.23 1.64 9.19
CA LEU A 71 7.52 1.06 10.50
C LEU A 71 6.29 0.47 11.18
N LYS A 72 5.12 1.07 10.97
CA LYS A 72 3.87 0.62 11.59
C LYS A 72 3.31 -0.64 10.95
N TRP A 73 3.46 -0.78 9.63
CA TRP A 73 2.82 -1.83 8.85
C TRP A 73 3.79 -2.69 8.04
N GLY A 74 5.06 -2.34 7.97
CA GLY A 74 6.12 -3.20 7.43
C GLY A 74 6.73 -4.12 8.48
#